data_AF-A0A6A4KN95-F1
#
_entry.id   AF-A0A6A4KN95-F1
#
_cell.length_a   1.000
_cell.length_b   1.000
_cell.length_c   1.000
_cell.angle_alpha   90.00
_cell.angle_beta   90.00
_cell.angle_gamma   90.00
#
_symmetry.space_group_name_H-M   'P 1'
#
loop_
_entity.id
_entity.type
_entity.pdbx_description
1 polymer ?
#
loop_
_entity_poly.entity_id
_entity_poly.type
_entity_poly.pdbx_seq_one_letter_code
_entity_poly.pdbx_strand_id
1 'polypeptide(L)'
;MKQNLDWINAMCYDYCGSWDVSVTGAHAALYDPKNISEYTTDKGLQSWIDAGIPPSKLVMGLPLYGRTWTLKDPTLQGIGAAATGIGPGDKGTMTYAEIVRFNSQHKVKEIYDQGPHILVRGLRGLGTIIYVPSLAATAVEDREAGV
;
A
#
# COMPACT_ATOMS: atom_id res chain seq x y z
N MET A 1 -14.82 16.47 18.07
CA MET A 1 -14.77 15.32 17.14
C MET A 1 -15.36 14.05 17.74
N LYS A 2 -14.88 13.54 18.88
CA LYS A 2 -15.31 12.24 19.46
C LYS A 2 -16.83 12.04 19.61
N GLN A 3 -17.60 13.09 19.88
CA GLN A 3 -19.05 13.02 20.14
C GLN A 3 -19.93 13.41 18.94
N ASN A 4 -19.36 13.93 17.84
CA ASN A 4 -20.14 14.54 16.76
C ASN A 4 -20.06 13.75 15.44
N LEU A 5 -19.32 12.64 15.43
CA LEU A 5 -19.14 11.78 14.26
C LEU A 5 -19.56 10.35 14.63
N ASP A 6 -20.31 9.71 13.73
CA ASP A 6 -20.64 8.28 13.83
C ASP A 6 -19.39 7.43 13.61
N TRP A 7 -18.63 7.76 12.57
CA TRP A 7 -17.32 7.19 12.27
C TRP A 7 -16.43 8.18 11.51
N ILE A 8 -15.16 7.82 11.37
CA ILE A 8 -14.15 8.53 10.60
C ILE A 8 -13.58 7.53 9.60
N ASN A 9 -13.68 7.85 8.31
CA ASN A 9 -12.97 7.09 7.28
C ASN A 9 -11.52 7.59 7.23
N ALA A 10 -10.60 6.80 7.75
CA ALA A 10 -9.18 7.12 7.75
C ALA A 10 -8.59 6.79 6.38
N MET A 11 -7.94 7.77 5.75
CA MET A 11 -7.25 7.58 4.48
C MET A 11 -5.92 6.85 4.72
N CYS A 12 -6.00 5.53 4.87
CA CYS A 12 -4.87 4.65 5.19
C CYS A 12 -4.02 4.31 3.95
N TYR A 13 -3.70 5.33 3.17
CA TYR A 13 -3.04 5.22 1.87
C TYR A 13 -2.39 6.55 1.48
N ASP A 14 -1.66 6.55 0.37
CA ASP A 14 -0.84 7.66 -0.12
C ASP A 14 0.32 8.02 0.81
N TYR A 15 0.92 7.02 1.46
CA TYR A 15 2.15 7.20 2.25
C TYR A 15 3.40 7.49 1.40
N CYS A 16 3.37 7.10 0.13
CA CYS A 16 4.41 7.42 -0.85
C CYS A 16 3.80 7.47 -2.25
N GLY A 17 4.47 8.13 -3.20
CA GLY A 17 3.94 8.29 -4.55
C GLY A 17 4.78 9.23 -5.39
N SER A 18 4.16 9.86 -6.39
CA SER A 18 4.85 10.66 -7.40
C SER A 18 5.56 11.92 -6.89
N TRP A 19 5.31 12.33 -5.65
CA TRP A 19 5.95 13.48 -5.01
C TRP A 19 7.37 13.17 -4.48
N ASP A 20 7.70 11.89 -4.31
CA ASP A 20 9.07 11.42 -4.07
C ASP A 20 9.31 10.13 -4.85
N VAL A 21 10.04 10.27 -5.95
CA VAL A 21 10.31 9.19 -6.91
C VAL A 21 11.72 8.61 -6.75
N SER A 22 12.48 9.04 -5.75
CA SER A 22 13.86 8.61 -5.55
C SER A 22 13.96 7.14 -5.14
N VAL A 23 12.97 6.67 -4.39
CA VAL A 23 12.84 5.30 -3.91
C VAL A 23 11.39 4.82 -4.05
N THR A 24 11.22 3.53 -4.26
CA THR A 24 9.90 2.91 -4.33
C THR A 24 9.34 2.69 -2.92
N GLY A 25 8.02 2.67 -2.76
CA GLY A 25 7.41 2.49 -1.44
C GLY A 25 6.03 1.87 -1.45
N ALA A 26 5.61 1.38 -0.29
CA ALA A 26 4.28 0.83 -0.09
C ALA A 26 3.28 1.93 0.30
N HIS A 27 2.55 2.47 -0.68
CA HIS A 27 1.67 3.62 -0.44
C HIS A 27 0.49 3.33 0.49
N ALA A 28 0.17 2.06 0.76
CA ALA A 28 -0.94 1.62 1.59
C ALA A 28 -0.51 0.50 2.55
N ALA A 29 0.68 0.60 3.16
CA ALA A 29 1.20 -0.40 4.09
C ALA A 29 0.36 -0.46 5.39
N LEU A 30 0.03 -1.68 5.88
CA LEU A 30 -0.54 -1.84 7.23
C LEU A 30 0.53 -1.68 8.29
N TYR A 31 1.56 -2.50 8.12
CA TYR A 31 2.68 -2.66 9.00
C TYR A 31 3.97 -2.39 8.23
N ASP A 32 5.03 -2.19 9.00
CA ASP A 32 6.38 -2.09 8.48
C ASP A 32 7.31 -2.88 9.41
N PRO A 33 7.45 -4.20 9.19
CA PRO A 33 8.23 -5.07 10.07
C PRO A 33 9.73 -4.74 10.05
N LYS A 34 10.20 -3.99 9.05
CA LYS A 34 11.60 -3.60 8.90
C LYS A 34 11.87 -2.20 9.45
N ASN A 35 10.85 -1.49 9.94
CA ASN A 35 10.94 -0.11 10.42
C ASN A 35 11.67 0.83 9.43
N ILE A 36 11.42 0.64 8.14
CA ILE A 36 11.96 1.45 7.05
C ILE A 36 11.09 2.69 6.78
N SER A 37 9.77 2.57 6.97
CA SER A 37 8.76 3.60 6.77
C SER A 37 8.27 4.20 8.09
N GLU A 38 8.28 5.53 8.15
CA GLU A 38 7.63 6.27 9.22
C GLU A 38 6.10 6.18 9.15
N TYR A 39 5.56 5.99 7.94
CA TYR A 39 4.13 6.01 7.67
C TYR A 39 3.60 4.60 7.39
N THR A 40 2.75 4.12 8.30
CA THR A 40 1.96 2.90 8.14
C THR A 40 0.55 3.12 8.69
N THR A 41 -0.39 2.28 8.26
CA THR A 41 -1.77 2.33 8.75
C THR A 41 -1.86 2.05 10.24
N ASP A 42 -1.12 1.05 10.74
CA ASP A 42 -1.06 0.70 12.16
C ASP A 42 -0.61 1.89 13.02
N LYS A 43 0.55 2.48 12.70
CA LYS A 43 1.07 3.66 13.41
C LYS A 43 0.08 4.84 13.35
N GLY A 44 -0.53 5.06 12.18
CA GLY A 44 -1.50 6.14 11.96
C GLY A 44 -2.75 5.98 12.82
N LEU A 45 -3.40 4.81 12.77
CA LEU A 45 -4.61 4.52 13.54
C LEU A 45 -4.31 4.48 15.04
N GLN A 46 -3.19 3.87 15.45
CA GLN A 46 -2.77 3.85 16.85
C GLN A 46 -2.58 5.27 17.40
N SER A 47 -2.00 6.19 16.63
CA SER A 47 -1.87 7.59 17.06
C SER A 47 -3.21 8.28 17.34
N TRP A 48 -4.27 7.94 16.60
CA TRP A 48 -5.61 8.48 16.83
C TRP A 48 -6.28 7.83 18.05
N ILE A 49 -6.04 6.54 18.26
CA ILE A 49 -6.49 5.81 19.45
C ILE A 49 -5.81 6.39 20.70
N ASP A 50 -4.52 6.68 20.66
CA ASP A 50 -3.76 7.28 21.75
C ASP A 50 -4.22 8.73 22.03
N ALA A 51 -4.65 9.46 21.01
CA ALA A 51 -5.35 10.74 21.15
C ALA A 51 -6.79 10.59 21.69
N GLY A 52 -7.24 9.36 21.91
CA GLY A 52 -8.48 8.94 22.53
C GLY A 52 -9.69 8.91 21.60
N ILE A 53 -9.49 8.79 20.28
CA ILE A 53 -10.59 8.43 19.37
C ILE A 53 -10.94 6.96 19.64
N PRO A 54 -12.22 6.63 19.93
CA PRO A 54 -12.61 5.23 20.13
C PRO A 54 -12.32 4.40 18.88
N PRO A 55 -11.68 3.21 18.98
CA PRO A 55 -11.41 2.35 17.83
C PRO A 55 -12.67 2.00 17.03
N SER A 56 -13.82 1.85 17.69
CA SER A 56 -15.12 1.57 17.05
C SER A 56 -15.64 2.69 16.13
N LYS A 57 -15.02 3.87 16.17
CA LYS A 57 -15.32 4.98 15.27
C LYS A 57 -14.33 5.10 14.11
N LEU A 58 -13.32 4.23 14.02
CA LEU A 58 -12.32 4.27 12.96
C LEU A 58 -12.68 3.25 11.88
N VAL A 59 -12.78 3.70 10.64
CA VAL A 59 -12.97 2.85 9.47
C VAL A 59 -11.72 2.98 8.59
N MET A 60 -11.00 1.88 8.41
CA MET A 60 -9.79 1.83 7.59
C MET A 60 -10.16 1.97 6.11
N GLY A 61 -9.58 2.96 5.44
CA GLY A 61 -9.71 3.13 3.99
C GLY A 61 -8.78 2.20 3.22
N LEU A 62 -9.28 1.61 2.14
CA LEU A 62 -8.50 0.73 1.23
C LEU A 62 -8.51 1.32 -0.19
N PRO A 63 -7.35 1.66 -0.78
CA PRO A 63 -7.33 2.24 -2.11
C PRO A 63 -7.52 1.18 -3.18
N LEU A 64 -8.41 1.43 -4.15
CA LEU A 64 -8.59 0.58 -5.34
C LEU A 64 -7.67 1.02 -6.49
N TYR A 65 -6.46 1.44 -6.15
CA TYR A 65 -5.42 1.88 -7.08
C TYR A 65 -4.05 1.58 -6.48
N GLY A 66 -3.03 1.62 -7.32
CA GLY A 66 -1.63 1.49 -6.93
C GLY A 66 -0.79 2.68 -7.38
N ARG A 67 0.38 2.79 -6.77
CA ARG A 67 1.43 3.74 -7.16
C ARG A 67 2.52 3.03 -7.95
N THR A 68 3.13 3.71 -8.91
CA THR A 68 4.08 3.12 -9.85
C THR A 68 5.37 3.93 -9.94
N TRP A 69 6.48 3.23 -10.15
CA TRP A 69 7.81 3.81 -10.28
C TRP A 69 8.57 3.20 -11.44
N THR A 70 9.41 4.00 -12.09
CA THR A 70 10.47 3.54 -12.99
C THR A 70 11.73 3.30 -12.18
N LEU A 71 12.19 2.05 -12.12
CA LEU A 71 13.36 1.59 -11.38
C LEU A 71 14.65 2.12 -12.02
N LYS A 72 15.63 2.47 -11.18
CA LYS A 72 16.99 2.81 -11.63
C LYS A 72 17.71 1.59 -12.18
N ASP A 73 17.59 0.47 -11.48
CA ASP A 73 18.08 -0.84 -11.89
C ASP A 73 16.91 -1.83 -11.89
N PRO A 74 16.47 -2.34 -13.05
CA PRO A 74 15.37 -3.30 -13.14
C PRO A 74 15.59 -4.59 -12.35
N THR A 75 16.83 -4.92 -11.96
CA THR A 75 17.16 -6.11 -11.17
C THR A 75 17.03 -5.89 -9.67
N LEU A 76 17.13 -4.64 -9.20
CA LEU A 76 16.98 -4.26 -7.80
C LEU A 76 15.54 -3.80 -7.54
N GLN A 77 14.76 -4.69 -6.93
CA GLN A 77 13.31 -4.56 -6.76
C GLN A 77 12.93 -4.65 -5.28
N GLY A 78 11.72 -4.22 -4.95
CA GLY A 78 11.20 -4.25 -3.57
C GLY A 78 11.15 -2.87 -2.92
N ILE A 79 10.54 -2.79 -1.74
CA ILE A 79 10.30 -1.51 -1.06
C ILE A 79 11.65 -0.88 -0.74
N GLY A 80 11.81 0.42 -1.01
CA GLY A 80 13.08 1.12 -0.88
C GLY A 80 14.05 0.96 -2.06
N ALA A 81 13.69 0.20 -3.11
CA ALA A 81 14.50 0.14 -4.32
C ALA A 81 14.64 1.53 -4.96
N ALA A 82 15.84 1.83 -5.50
CA ALA A 82 16.09 3.11 -6.15
C ALA A 82 15.28 3.24 -7.45
N ALA A 83 14.64 4.40 -7.62
CA ALA A 83 13.85 4.75 -8.79
C ALA A 83 14.35 6.06 -9.43
N THR A 84 14.06 6.23 -10.71
CA THR A 84 14.47 7.40 -11.51
C THR A 84 13.29 8.27 -11.91
N GLY A 85 12.06 7.82 -11.67
CA GLY A 85 10.89 8.59 -12.03
C GLY A 85 9.58 7.87 -11.78
N ILE A 86 8.52 8.56 -12.19
CA ILE A 86 7.14 8.10 -12.17
C ILE A 86 7.01 6.89 -13.13
N GLY A 87 6.29 5.85 -12.72
CA GLY A 87 5.99 4.70 -13.57
C GLY A 87 4.74 4.91 -14.46
N PRO A 88 4.21 3.83 -15.07
CA PRO A 88 2.98 3.85 -15.86
C PRO A 88 1.75 4.34 -15.09
N GLY A 89 0.76 4.82 -15.83
CA GLY A 89 -0.49 5.36 -15.27
C GLY A 89 -0.50 6.89 -15.18
N ASP A 90 -1.64 7.46 -14.83
CA ASP A 90 -1.78 8.91 -14.69
C ASP A 90 -0.97 9.40 -13.49
N LYS A 91 0.12 10.13 -13.78
CA LYS A 91 1.08 10.61 -12.77
C LYS A 91 1.52 9.51 -11.80
N GLY A 92 1.77 8.30 -12.31
CA GLY A 92 2.22 7.16 -11.53
C GLY A 92 1.13 6.49 -10.72
N THR A 93 -0.13 6.68 -11.12
CA THR A 93 -1.29 6.07 -10.50
C THR A 93 -1.99 5.20 -11.51
N MET A 94 -2.27 3.96 -11.13
CA MET A 94 -3.09 3.05 -11.91
C MET A 94 -4.22 2.54 -11.04
N THR A 95 -5.44 2.59 -11.55
CA THR A 95 -6.58 1.89 -10.94
C THR A 95 -6.31 0.39 -10.88
N TYR A 96 -6.98 -0.31 -9.98
CA TYR A 96 -6.87 -1.77 -9.87
C TYR A 96 -7.17 -2.47 -11.21
N ALA A 97 -8.14 -1.98 -11.99
CA ALA A 97 -8.46 -2.53 -13.30
C ALA A 97 -7.33 -2.34 -14.32
N GLU A 98 -6.70 -1.16 -14.36
CA GLU A 98 -5.54 -0.90 -15.21
C GLU A 98 -4.36 -1.77 -14.83
N ILE A 99 -4.15 -1.98 -13.54
CA ILE A 99 -3.12 -2.88 -13.02
C ILE A 99 -3.36 -4.32 -13.50
N VAL A 100 -4.57 -4.85 -13.35
CA VAL A 100 -4.91 -6.20 -13.81
C VAL A 100 -4.65 -6.35 -15.31
N ARG A 101 -5.05 -5.34 -16.10
CA ARG A 101 -4.80 -5.31 -17.55
C ARG A 101 -3.31 -5.28 -17.86
N PHE A 102 -2.55 -4.39 -17.21
CA PHE A 102 -1.11 -4.25 -17.39
C PHE A 102 -0.39 -5.56 -17.10
N ASN A 103 -0.74 -6.23 -16.01
CA ASN A 103 -0.13 -7.52 -15.64
C ASN A 103 -0.38 -8.59 -16.68
N SER A 104 -1.62 -8.68 -17.18
CA SER A 104 -2.00 -9.63 -18.21
C SER A 104 -1.21 -9.39 -19.51
N GLN A 105 -1.11 -8.13 -19.95
CA GLN A 105 -0.41 -7.75 -21.19
C GLN A 105 1.10 -7.99 -21.11
N HIS A 106 1.71 -7.71 -19.95
CA HIS A 106 3.16 -7.76 -19.77
C HIS A 106 3.66 -9.05 -19.09
N LYS A 107 2.77 -10.02 -18.83
CA LYS A 107 3.08 -11.30 -18.15
C LYS A 107 3.81 -11.07 -16.81
N VAL A 108 3.36 -10.06 -16.08
CA VAL A 108 4.00 -9.62 -14.85
C VAL A 108 3.77 -10.67 -13.75
N LYS A 109 4.86 -11.03 -13.05
CA LYS A 109 4.77 -11.86 -11.85
C LYS A 109 4.44 -11.01 -10.63
N GLU A 110 3.37 -11.39 -9.95
CA GLU A 110 2.97 -10.85 -8.66
C GLU A 110 3.90 -11.34 -7.55
N ILE A 111 4.31 -10.42 -6.69
CA ILE A 111 5.08 -10.70 -5.48
C ILE A 111 4.27 -10.23 -4.27
N TYR A 112 4.39 -11.01 -3.21
CA TYR A 112 3.84 -10.73 -1.92
C TYR A 112 4.98 -10.56 -0.92
N ASP A 113 4.92 -9.54 -0.08
CA ASP A 113 5.82 -9.44 1.07
C ASP A 113 5.52 -10.57 2.05
N GLN A 114 6.55 -11.08 2.73
CA GLN A 114 6.44 -12.23 3.63
C GLN A 114 6.11 -11.74 5.04
N GLY A 115 4.87 -11.97 5.49
CA GLY A 115 4.41 -11.66 6.84
C GLY A 115 2.89 -11.64 6.94
N PRO A 116 2.32 -11.78 8.14
CA PRO A 116 0.89 -11.67 8.32
C PRO A 116 0.53 -10.18 8.18
N HIS A 117 -0.36 -9.88 7.23
CA HIS A 117 -1.10 -8.62 7.09
C HIS A 117 -0.44 -7.45 6.29
N ILE A 118 -1.20 -7.06 5.25
CA ILE A 118 -0.96 -6.19 4.08
C ILE A 118 0.16 -6.61 3.11
N LEU A 119 -0.30 -7.41 2.16
CA LEU A 119 0.28 -7.68 0.87
C LEU A 119 0.31 -6.40 0.02
N VAL A 120 1.49 -5.81 -0.12
CA VAL A 120 1.76 -4.84 -1.17
C VAL A 120 2.14 -5.66 -2.41
N ARG A 121 1.25 -5.73 -3.39
CA ARG A 121 1.48 -6.52 -4.60
C ARG A 121 2.55 -5.82 -5.45
N GLY A 122 3.77 -6.32 -5.41
CA GLY A 122 4.85 -5.87 -6.30
C GLY A 122 4.66 -6.48 -7.69
N LEU A 123 4.58 -5.64 -8.73
CA LEU A 123 4.39 -6.06 -10.11
C LEU A 123 5.64 -5.70 -10.94
N ARG A 124 6.31 -6.71 -11.48
CA ARG A 124 7.57 -6.60 -12.24
C ARG A 124 7.37 -6.54 -13.76
N GLY A 125 7.90 -5.51 -14.41
CA GLY A 125 8.05 -5.52 -15.87
C GLY A 125 8.79 -4.30 -16.38
N LEU A 126 9.60 -4.44 -17.44
CA LEU A 126 10.22 -3.33 -18.20
C LEU A 126 10.99 -2.27 -17.39
N GLY A 127 11.45 -2.59 -16.17
CA GLY A 127 12.06 -1.59 -15.29
C GLY A 127 11.05 -0.76 -14.48
N THR A 128 9.86 -1.29 -14.22
CA THR A 128 8.82 -0.67 -13.41
C THR A 128 8.43 -1.57 -12.24
N ILE A 129 8.08 -0.95 -11.11
CA ILE A 129 7.34 -1.60 -10.03
C ILE A 129 6.03 -0.87 -9.74
N ILE A 130 4.98 -1.64 -9.45
CA ILE A 130 3.68 -1.13 -9.02
C ILE A 130 3.39 -1.73 -7.64
N TYR A 131 2.87 -0.92 -6.73
CA TYR A 131 2.44 -1.33 -5.40
C TYR A 131 0.96 -1.06 -5.21
N VAL A 132 0.24 -2.08 -4.76
CA VAL A 132 -1.23 -2.12 -4.67
C VAL A 132 -1.60 -2.89 -3.41
N PRO A 133 -2.65 -2.49 -2.67
CA PRO A 133 -3.19 -3.33 -1.60
C PRO A 133 -3.83 -4.61 -2.16
N SER A 134 -3.80 -5.69 -1.37
CA SER A 134 -4.50 -6.93 -1.68
C SER A 134 -5.73 -7.13 -0.79
N LEU A 135 -6.85 -7.50 -1.41
CA LEU A 135 -8.06 -7.94 -0.69
C LEU A 135 -7.85 -9.25 0.10
N ALA A 136 -6.87 -10.09 -0.28
CA ALA A 136 -6.57 -11.29 0.52
C ALA A 136 -5.96 -10.94 1.89
N ALA A 137 -5.42 -9.73 2.07
CA ALA A 137 -4.86 -9.28 3.34
C ALA A 137 -5.91 -8.90 4.39
N THR A 138 -7.15 -8.58 3.96
CA THR A 138 -8.26 -8.22 4.86
C THR A 138 -9.02 -9.45 5.37
N ALA A 139 -8.82 -10.62 4.78
CA ALA A 139 -9.55 -11.85 5.11
C ALA A 139 -8.86 -12.72 6.18
N VAL A 140 -7.67 -12.32 6.65
CA VAL A 140 -6.90 -13.11 7.64
C VAL A 140 -7.35 -12.82 9.08
N GLU A 141 -7.87 -11.62 9.36
CA GLU A 141 -8.36 -11.28 10.72
C GLU A 141 -9.64 -12.04 11.11
N ASP A 142 -10.47 -12.45 10.14
CA ASP A 142 -11.69 -13.23 10.41
C ASP A 142 -11.43 -14.71 10.75
N ARG A 143 -10.20 -15.21 10.60
CA ARG A 143 -9.86 -16.62 10.93
C ARG A 143 -9.19 -16.81 12.28
N GLU A 144 -8.69 -15.75 12.92
CA GLU A 144 -8.05 -15.85 14.24
C GLU A 144 -8.97 -15.40 15.40
N ALA A 145 -10.15 -14.84 15.12
CA ALA A 145 -11.15 -14.48 16.14
C ALA A 145 -12.08 -15.64 16.55
N GLY A 146 -11.71 -16.90 16.26
CA GLY A 146 -12.57 -18.05 16.48
C GLY A 146 -11.83 -19.29 16.98
N VAL A 147 -11.22 -19.23 18.17
CA VAL A 147 -11.23 -20.26 19.24
C VAL A 147 -10.97 -19.58 20.58
#